data_AF-A0A6G3XMK1-F1
#
_entry.id   AF-A0A6G3XMK1-F1
#
_cell.length_a   1.000
_cell.length_b   1.000
_cell.length_c   1.000
_cell.angle_alpha   90.00
_cell.angle_beta   90.00
_cell.angle_gamma   90.00
#
_symmetry.space_group_name_H-M   'P 1'
#
loop_
_entity.id
_entity.type
_entity.pdbx_description
1 polymer ?
#
loop_
_entity_poly.entity_id
_entity_poly.type
_entity_poly.pdbx_seq_one_letter_code
_entity_poly.pdbx_strand_id
1 'polypeptide(L)' 'AAPGPVPRRVAALLGPAPAVHDWPPVFTAVGLAAWGAAAGTAVSAMSSANAAVTMVLILHAATPL' A
#
# COMPACT_ATOMS: atom_id res chain seq x y z
N ALA A 1 -3.27 -45.48 -2.28
CA ALA A 1 -1.85 -45.07 -2.31
C ALA A 1 -1.70 -43.87 -1.39
N ALA A 2 -0.94 -43.99 -0.30
CA ALA A 2 -0.64 -42.84 0.54
C ALA A 2 0.18 -41.82 -0.27
N PRO A 3 -0.13 -40.52 -0.26
CA PRO A 3 0.68 -39.53 -0.96
C PRO A 3 2.06 -39.49 -0.29
N GLY A 4 3.12 -39.63 -1.08
CA GLY A 4 4.50 -39.57 -0.58
C GLY A 4 4.87 -38.19 0.00
N PRO A 5 6.07 -38.07 0.62
CA PRO A 5 6.51 -36.85 1.30
C PRO A 5 6.42 -35.62 0.39
N VAL A 6 5.61 -34.64 0.81
CA VAL A 6 5.38 -33.41 0.05
C VAL A 6 6.72 -32.66 -0.12
N PRO A 7 7.12 -32.25 -1.33
CA PRO A 7 8.33 -31.46 -1.55
C PRO A 7 8.36 -30.21 -0.67
N ARG A 8 9.50 -29.92 -0.04
CA ARG A 8 9.64 -28.82 0.94
C ARG A 8 9.17 -27.46 0.43
N ARG A 9 9.20 -27.21 -0.88
CA ARG A 9 8.69 -25.98 -1.50
C ARG A 9 7.17 -25.90 -1.49
N VAL A 10 6.48 -27.01 -1.71
CA VAL A 10 5.02 -27.09 -1.60
C VAL A 10 4.60 -27.05 -0.13
N ALA A 11 5.38 -27.69 0.76
CA ALA A 11 5.18 -27.55 2.19
C ALA A 11 5.40 -26.10 2.69
N ALA A 12 6.26 -25.32 2.04
CA ALA A 12 6.44 -23.90 2.34
C ALA A 12 5.31 -23.01 1.78
N LEU A 13 4.69 -23.40 0.67
CA LEU A 13 3.48 -22.75 0.14
C LEU A 13 2.21 -23.12 0.93
N LEU A 14 2.21 -24.31 1.55
CA LEU A 14 1.16 -24.79 2.46
C LEU A 14 1.45 -24.42 3.93
N GLY A 15 2.63 -23.87 4.21
CA GLY A 15 2.97 -23.32 5.52
C GLY A 15 2.18 -22.03 5.75
N PRO A 16 1.78 -21.74 7.00
CA PRO A 16 1.01 -20.54 7.32
C PRO A 16 1.73 -19.32 6.75
N ALA A 17 0.98 -18.45 6.04
CA ALA A 17 1.51 -17.23 5.47
C ALA A 17 2.33 -16.51 6.54
N PRO A 18 3.59 -16.12 6.25
CA PRO A 18 4.46 -15.50 7.24
C PRO A 18 3.67 -14.38 7.89
N ALA A 19 3.53 -14.44 9.21
CA ALA A 19 2.81 -13.44 9.98
C ALA A 19 3.41 -12.09 9.59
N VAL A 20 2.70 -11.35 8.75
CA VAL A 20 3.05 -10.01 8.37
C VAL A 20 2.90 -9.24 9.66
N HIS A 21 3.99 -9.06 10.38
CA HIS A 21 4.06 -8.01 11.37
C HIS A 21 3.61 -6.75 10.63
N ASP A 22 2.47 -6.19 11.04
CA ASP A 22 1.71 -5.17 10.29
C ASP A 22 2.55 -4.00 9.79
N TRP A 23 3.71 -3.74 10.39
CA TRP A 23 4.63 -2.71 9.92
C TRP A 23 6.10 -3.15 10.05
N PRO A 24 6.90 -3.07 8.98
CA PRO A 24 8.34 -3.27 9.08
C PRO A 24 8.96 -2.18 9.98
N PRO A 25 9.81 -2.55 10.96
CA PRO A 25 10.44 -1.58 11.85
C PRO A 25 11.30 -0.59 11.05
N VAL A 26 11.16 0.71 11.37
CA VAL A 26 11.90 1.84 10.76
C VAL A 26 13.43 1.69 10.82
N PHE A 27 13.93 0.85 11.71
CA PHE A 27 15.36 0.59 11.87
C PHE A 27 15.95 -0.33 10.78
N THR A 28 15.12 -0.83 9.86
CA THR A 28 15.58 -1.62 8.70
C THR A 28 15.46 -0.79 7.42
N ALA A 29 16.33 -1.04 6.44
CA ALA A 29 16.26 -0.38 5.13
C ALA A 29 14.89 -0.59 4.45
N VAL A 30 14.29 -1.77 4.64
CA VAL A 30 12.94 -2.09 4.16
C VAL A 30 11.87 -1.26 4.86
N GLY A 31 12.01 -1.02 6.17
CA GLY A 31 11.13 -0.14 6.93
C GLY A 31 11.16 1.30 6.43
N LEU A 32 12.33 1.88 6.21
CA LEU A 32 12.46 3.22 5.64
C LEU A 32 11.85 3.33 4.24
N ALA A 33 12.06 2.33 3.38
CA ALA A 33 11.47 2.30 2.05
C ALA A 33 9.93 2.23 2.10
N ALA A 34 9.37 1.39 2.98
CA ALA A 34 7.93 1.27 3.16
C ALA A 34 7.30 2.55 3.72
N TRP A 35 7.92 3.17 4.74
CA TRP A 35 7.48 4.45 5.29
C TRP A 35 7.58 5.58 4.27
N GLY A 36 8.65 5.62 3.47
CA GLY A 36 8.81 6.59 2.39
C GLY A 36 7.73 6.45 1.31
N ALA A 37 7.43 5.22 0.90
CA ALA A 37 6.34 4.94 -0.04
C ALA A 37 4.97 5.36 0.53
N ALA A 38 4.69 5.02 1.79
CA ALA A 38 3.45 5.40 2.46
C ALA A 38 3.30 6.93 2.57
N ALA A 39 4.36 7.63 2.95
CA ALA A 39 4.38 9.09 3.00
C ALA A 39 4.18 9.70 1.59
N GLY A 40 4.83 9.16 0.57
CA GLY A 40 4.66 9.57 -0.82
C GLY A 40 3.21 9.42 -1.31
N THR A 41 2.58 8.27 -1.03
CA THR A 41 1.17 8.03 -1.35
C THR A 41 0.25 9.02 -0.63
N ALA A 42 0.51 9.31 0.65
CA ALA A 42 -0.28 10.29 1.41
C ALA A 42 -0.19 11.70 0.80
N VAL A 43 1.01 12.12 0.40
CA VAL A 43 1.24 13.42 -0.25
C VAL A 43 0.55 13.47 -1.62
N SER A 44 0.64 12.42 -2.43
CA SER A 44 -0.09 12.35 -3.71
C SER A 44 -1.61 12.43 -3.54
N ALA A 45 -2.17 11.73 -2.55
CA ALA A 45 -3.60 11.80 -2.24
C ALA A 45 -4.02 13.22 -1.82
N MET A 46 -3.23 13.87 -0.96
CA MET A 46 -3.47 15.24 -0.53
C MET A 46 -3.38 16.23 -1.71
N SER A 47 -2.38 16.08 -2.60
CA SER A 47 -2.25 16.89 -3.82
C SER A 47 -3.46 16.72 -4.75
N SER A 48 -3.93 15.49 -4.95
CA SER A 48 -5.14 15.20 -5.73
C SER A 48 -6.39 15.85 -5.13
N ALA A 49 -6.53 15.82 -3.80
CA ALA A 49 -7.63 16.50 -3.12
C ALA A 49 -7.58 18.03 -3.33
N ASN A 50 -6.40 18.64 -3.24
CA ASN A 50 -6.24 20.07 -3.52
C ASN A 50 -6.61 20.43 -4.97
N ALA A 51 -6.17 19.61 -5.94
CA ALA A 51 -6.52 19.81 -7.35
C ALA A 51 -8.03 19.71 -7.58
N ALA A 52 -8.70 18.74 -6.94
CA ALA A 52 -10.15 18.57 -7.01
C ALA A 52 -10.89 19.79 -6.43
N VAL A 53 -10.45 20.31 -5.28
CA VAL A 53 -11.03 21.51 -4.66
C VAL A 53 -10.87 22.71 -5.60
N THR A 54 -9.68 22.94 -6.13
CA THR A 54 -9.44 24.04 -7.09
C THR A 54 -10.34 23.93 -8.31
N MET A 55 -10.48 22.72 -8.88
CA MET A 55 -11.35 22.48 -10.04
C MET A 55 -12.82 22.77 -9.72
N VAL A 56 -13.31 22.31 -8.56
CA VAL A 56 -14.69 22.57 -8.11
C VAL A 56 -14.93 24.06 -7.91
N LEU A 57 -13.98 24.79 -7.31
CA LEU A 57 -14.10 26.24 -7.11
C LEU A 57 -14.12 26.99 -8.44
N ILE A 58 -13.26 26.62 -9.39
CA ILE A 58 -13.25 27.19 -10.74
C ILE A 58 -14.57 26.93 -11.44
N LEU A 59 -15.06 25.69 -11.40
CA LEU A 59 -16.34 25.33 -12.01
C LEU A 59 -17.48 26.13 -11.40
N HIS A 60 -17.54 26.23 -10.07
CA HIS A 60 -18.56 26.99 -9.36
C HIS A 60 -18.53 28.48 -9.72
N ALA A 61 -17.33 29.07 -9.80
CA ALA A 61 -17.16 30.47 -10.22
C ALA A 61 -17.53 30.68 -11.71
N ALA A 62 -17.29 29.67 -12.56
CA ALA A 62 -17.59 29.72 -13.99
C ALA A 62 -19.05 29.41 -14.33
N THR A 63 -19.81 28.79 -13.42
CA THR A 63 -21.26 28.65 -13.52
C THR A 63 -21.96 29.76 -12.75
N PRO A 64 -22.33 30.88 -13.40
CA PRO A 64 -23.34 31.77 -12.84
C PRO A 64 -24.68 31.03 -12.91
N LEU A 65 -25.22 30.69 -11.75
CA LEU A 65 -26.61 30.21 -11.61
C LEU A 65 -27.58 31.39 -11.82
#